data_AF-A0A935U9U7-F1
#
_entry.id   AF-A0A935U9U7-F1
#
_cell.length_a   1.000
_cell.length_b   1.000
_cell.length_c   1.000
_cell.angle_alpha   90.00
_cell.angle_beta   90.00
_cell.angle_gamma   90.00
#
_symmetry.space_group_name_H-M   'P 1'
#
loop_
_entity.id
_entity.type
_entity.pdbx_description
1 polymer ?
#
loop_
_entity_poly.entity_id
_entity_poly.type
_entity_poly.pdbx_seq_one_letter_code
_entity_poly.pdbx_strand_id
1 'polypeptide(L)'
;MQPTEATEGAGITTIRRRVDYSETDQMGVVYHARYLVWFDVARTEHLRQTGLSYRDLETLGFRLMVGELTIRYRRAARYDDPIRVRTWVRERASRRVTFGYAVEHDETGELLATGSSALLVMDHSFAFGRLPTGVAERLQPIPDPVRL
;
A
#
# COMPACT_ATOMS: atom_id res chain seq x y z
N MET A 1 -19.20 11.33 3.87
CA MET A 1 -17.91 10.73 4.30
C MET A 1 -18.23 9.76 5.41
N GLN A 2 -18.43 8.47 5.09
CA GLN A 2 -18.67 7.46 6.13
C GLN A 2 -17.32 7.07 6.77
N PRO A 3 -17.29 6.78 8.09
CA PRO A 3 -16.06 6.44 8.78
C PRO A 3 -15.61 5.05 8.34
N THR A 4 -14.35 4.91 7.93
CA THR A 4 -13.73 3.60 7.68
C THR A 4 -13.67 2.84 9.00
N GLU A 5 -14.46 1.77 9.11
CA GLU A 5 -14.33 0.79 10.21
C GLU A 5 -12.93 0.17 10.15
N ALA A 6 -12.05 0.66 11.03
CA ALA A 6 -10.90 -0.08 11.53
C ALA A 6 -11.47 -1.23 12.36
N THR A 7 -11.17 -2.47 12.03
CA THR A 7 -10.08 -3.21 12.68
C THR A 7 -9.89 -4.51 11.91
N GLU A 8 -8.65 -4.94 11.67
CA GLU A 8 -8.23 -6.34 11.91
C GLU A 8 -6.71 -6.55 11.73
N GLY A 9 -6.07 -6.92 12.85
CA GLY A 9 -4.65 -7.31 12.96
C GLY A 9 -3.70 -6.16 13.30
N ALA A 10 -2.95 -6.29 14.40
CA ALA A 10 -1.88 -5.35 14.74
C ALA A 10 -0.92 -5.19 13.54
N GLY A 11 -0.91 -4.03 12.89
CA GLY A 11 -0.02 -3.70 11.76
C GLY A 11 -0.56 -3.92 10.34
N ILE A 12 -1.83 -4.32 10.15
CA ILE A 12 -2.49 -4.35 8.83
C ILE A 12 -3.52 -3.23 8.75
N THR A 13 -3.51 -2.50 7.64
CA THR A 13 -4.49 -1.46 7.33
C THR A 13 -5.24 -1.80 6.06
N THR A 14 -6.49 -1.39 5.96
CA THR A 14 -7.34 -1.68 4.81
C THR A 14 -7.96 -0.41 4.27
N ILE A 15 -7.87 -0.21 2.96
CA ILE A 15 -8.72 0.75 2.26
C ILE A 15 -9.78 -0.01 1.47
N ARG A 16 -10.97 0.58 1.36
CA ARG A 16 -12.08 0.04 0.55
C ARG A 16 -12.44 1.05 -0.52
N ARG A 17 -12.72 0.55 -1.72
CA ARG A 17 -13.18 1.36 -2.85
C ARG A 17 -13.95 0.51 -3.86
N ARG A 18 -14.60 1.16 -4.80
CA ARG A 18 -15.07 0.52 -6.02
C ARG A 18 -14.09 0.79 -7.16
N VAL A 19 -14.07 -0.12 -8.12
CA VAL A 19 -13.33 0.06 -9.38
C VAL A 19 -14.04 1.12 -10.22
N ASP A 20 -13.33 2.20 -10.57
CA ASP A 20 -13.92 3.26 -11.40
C ASP A 20 -13.94 2.83 -12.87
N TYR A 21 -14.91 3.34 -13.63
CA TYR A 21 -15.03 3.05 -15.07
C TYR A 21 -13.74 3.35 -15.84
N SER A 22 -13.08 4.47 -15.51
CA SER A 22 -11.81 4.90 -16.10
C SER A 22 -10.61 4.01 -15.78
N GLU A 23 -10.77 3.02 -14.89
CA GLU A 23 -9.71 2.09 -14.52
C GLU A 23 -9.71 0.83 -15.40
N THR A 24 -10.73 0.64 -16.23
CA THR A 24 -10.86 -0.53 -17.12
C THR A 24 -10.21 -0.31 -18.48
N ASP A 25 -9.83 -1.41 -19.14
CA ASP A 25 -9.31 -1.42 -20.51
C ASP A 25 -10.21 -2.20 -21.49
N GLN A 26 -9.76 -2.34 -22.73
CA GLN A 26 -10.49 -3.01 -23.81
C GLN A 26 -10.82 -4.48 -23.50
N MET A 27 -10.13 -5.13 -22.56
CA MET A 27 -10.42 -6.51 -22.15
C MET A 27 -11.60 -6.59 -21.17
N GLY A 28 -12.21 -5.46 -20.79
CA GLY A 28 -13.36 -5.42 -19.88
C GLY A 28 -13.00 -5.66 -18.41
N VAL A 29 -11.73 -5.48 -18.07
CA VAL A 29 -11.16 -5.66 -16.73
C VAL A 29 -10.30 -4.47 -16.36
N VAL A 30 -9.90 -4.37 -15.10
CA VAL A 30 -9.00 -3.30 -14.64
C VAL A 30 -7.65 -3.37 -15.35
N TYR A 31 -7.25 -2.26 -15.96
CA TYR A 31 -5.94 -2.10 -16.57
C TYR A 31 -4.85 -2.34 -15.53
N HIS A 32 -3.94 -3.27 -15.84
CA HIS A 32 -2.94 -3.78 -14.89
C HIS A 32 -2.19 -2.68 -14.10
N ALA A 33 -1.83 -1.57 -14.74
CA ALA A 33 -1.11 -0.48 -14.07
C ALA A 33 -1.93 0.26 -12.99
N ARG A 34 -3.27 0.15 -12.99
CA ARG A 34 -4.13 0.80 -11.99
C ARG A 34 -3.92 0.26 -10.57
N TYR A 35 -3.48 -0.99 -10.45
CA TYR A 35 -3.11 -1.58 -9.16
C TYR A 35 -1.98 -0.78 -8.47
N LEU A 36 -1.08 -0.14 -9.24
CA LEU A 36 -0.04 0.73 -8.68
C LEU A 36 -0.62 1.95 -7.98
N VAL A 37 -1.66 2.55 -8.56
CA VAL A 37 -2.36 3.70 -7.96
C VAL A 37 -3.05 3.26 -6.66
N TRP A 38 -3.64 2.08 -6.66
CA TRP A 38 -4.26 1.52 -5.45
C TRP A 38 -3.23 1.25 -4.35
N PHE A 39 -2.06 0.71 -4.69
CA PHE A 39 -0.96 0.50 -3.73
C PHE A 39 -0.41 1.81 -3.17
N ASP A 40 -0.33 2.86 -3.99
CA ASP A 40 0.09 4.18 -3.55
C ASP A 40 -0.88 4.79 -2.52
N VAL A 41 -2.18 4.78 -2.84
CA VAL A 41 -3.23 5.25 -1.93
C VAL A 41 -3.24 4.41 -0.65
N ALA A 42 -3.16 3.08 -0.76
CA ALA A 42 -3.19 2.19 0.39
C ALA A 42 -1.96 2.37 1.29
N ARG A 43 -0.77 2.60 0.72
CA ARG A 43 0.45 2.89 1.49
C ARG A 43 0.37 4.23 2.21
N THR A 44 -0.09 5.28 1.54
CA THR A 44 -0.22 6.61 2.17
C THR A 44 -1.27 6.61 3.27
N GLU A 45 -2.35 5.83 3.11
CA GLU A 45 -3.33 5.62 4.16
C GLU A 45 -2.80 4.73 5.29
N HIS A 46 -1.99 3.71 5.00
CA HIS A 46 -1.29 2.91 6.02
C HIS A 46 -0.43 3.79 6.93
N LEU A 47 0.35 4.70 6.34
CA LEU A 47 1.11 5.70 7.09
C LEU A 47 0.17 6.49 8.02
N ARG A 48 -0.92 7.07 7.47
CA ARG A 48 -1.88 7.87 8.25
C ARG A 48 -2.47 7.08 9.43
N GLN A 49 -2.87 5.84 9.22
CA GLN A 49 -3.46 4.98 10.25
C GLN A 49 -2.45 4.51 11.31
N THR A 50 -1.15 4.53 10.99
CA THR A 50 -0.05 4.27 11.94
C THR A 50 0.45 5.55 12.64
N GLY A 51 -0.27 6.66 12.49
CA GLY A 51 -0.01 7.92 13.20
C GLY A 51 1.05 8.81 12.55
N LEU A 52 1.28 8.67 11.24
CA LEU A 52 2.21 9.50 10.48
C LEU A 52 1.67 9.74 9.06
N SER A 53 1.34 10.96 8.65
CA SER A 53 1.02 11.19 7.23
C SER A 53 2.28 11.27 6.36
N TYR A 54 2.15 11.06 5.05
CA TYR A 54 3.26 11.31 4.13
C TYR A 54 3.73 12.78 4.16
N ARG A 55 2.79 13.72 4.38
CA ARG A 55 3.11 15.15 4.58
C ARG A 55 3.98 15.38 5.81
N ASP A 56 3.70 14.67 6.91
CA ASP A 56 4.51 14.78 8.13
C ASP A 56 5.93 14.27 7.86
N LEU A 57 6.07 13.19 7.08
CA LEU A 57 7.39 12.68 6.67
C LEU A 57 8.18 13.71 5.85
N GLU A 58 7.53 14.37 4.88
CA GLU A 58 8.17 15.44 4.11
C GLU A 58 8.54 16.65 4.97
N THR A 59 7.69 16.99 5.95
CA THR A 59 7.96 18.08 6.92
C THR A 59 9.16 17.75 7.82
N LEU A 60 9.36 16.47 8.15
CA LEU A 60 10.56 15.99 8.84
C LEU A 60 11.81 15.97 7.94
N GLY A 61 11.68 16.34 6.65
CA GLY A 61 12.79 16.41 5.71
C GLY A 61 13.11 15.09 5.01
N PHE A 62 12.19 14.12 5.03
CA PHE A 62 12.38 12.80 4.44
C PHE A 62 11.36 12.50 3.33
N ARG A 63 11.78 11.67 2.37
CA ARG A 63 10.93 11.15 1.29
C ARG A 63 11.14 9.65 1.14
N LEU A 64 10.13 8.97 0.61
CA LEU A 64 10.22 7.55 0.28
C LEU A 64 10.13 7.40 -1.24
N MET A 65 11.26 7.12 -1.88
CA MET A 65 11.31 6.86 -3.33
C MET A 65 11.05 5.39 -3.60
N VAL A 66 10.13 5.10 -4.52
CA VAL A 66 9.88 3.73 -4.97
C VAL A 66 11.07 3.25 -5.80
N GLY A 67 11.78 2.24 -5.28
CA GLY A 67 12.91 1.60 -5.97
C GLY A 67 12.57 0.25 -6.62
N GLU A 68 11.52 -0.42 -6.14
CA GLU A 68 11.07 -1.71 -6.68
C GLU A 68 9.56 -1.87 -6.53
N LEU A 69 8.93 -2.49 -7.54
CA LEU A 69 7.52 -2.85 -7.52
C LEU A 69 7.36 -4.27 -8.08
N THR A 70 6.61 -5.11 -7.37
CA THR A 70 6.21 -6.44 -7.83
C THR A 70 4.70 -6.57 -7.72
N ILE A 71 4.05 -7.10 -8.77
CA ILE A 71 2.61 -7.43 -8.75
C ILE A 71 2.41 -8.82 -9.34
N ARG A 72 1.59 -9.63 -8.67
CA ARG A 72 1.08 -10.91 -9.17
C ARG A 72 -0.43 -10.81 -9.30
N TYR A 73 -0.92 -10.85 -10.54
CA TYR A 73 -2.37 -10.87 -10.82
C TYR A 73 -2.88 -12.31 -10.79
N ARG A 74 -3.96 -12.56 -10.06
CA ARG A 74 -4.56 -13.90 -9.89
C ARG A 74 -5.95 -14.01 -10.50
N ARG A 75 -6.75 -12.96 -10.34
CA ARG A 75 -8.12 -12.83 -10.86
C ARG A 75 -8.36 -11.39 -11.29
N ALA A 76 -9.23 -11.22 -12.27
CA ALA A 76 -9.55 -9.92 -12.82
C ALA A 76 -10.63 -9.20 -12.01
N ALA A 77 -10.32 -8.01 -11.51
CA ALA A 77 -11.33 -7.04 -11.08
C ALA A 77 -12.02 -6.42 -12.29
N ARG A 78 -13.31 -6.10 -12.16
CA ARG A 78 -14.15 -5.50 -13.19
C ARG A 78 -14.73 -4.17 -12.71
N TYR A 79 -15.28 -3.42 -13.65
CA TYR A 79 -15.99 -2.18 -13.35
C TYR A 79 -17.03 -2.39 -12.25
N ASP A 80 -17.06 -1.45 -11.30
CA ASP A 80 -17.98 -1.41 -10.15
C ASP A 80 -17.78 -2.51 -9.10
N ASP A 81 -16.81 -3.43 -9.27
CA ASP A 81 -16.46 -4.40 -8.23
C ASP A 81 -16.06 -3.66 -6.93
N PRO A 82 -16.62 -4.04 -5.77
CA PRO A 82 -16.14 -3.56 -4.49
C PRO A 82 -14.85 -4.31 -4.15
N ILE A 83 -13.77 -3.55 -3.93
CA ILE A 83 -12.46 -4.09 -3.61
C ILE A 83 -11.96 -3.53 -2.28
N ARG A 84 -11.15 -4.34 -1.60
CA ARG A 84 -10.35 -3.91 -0.46
C ARG A 84 -8.87 -4.15 -0.72
N VAL A 85 -8.05 -3.19 -0.32
CA VAL A 85 -6.59 -3.29 -0.44
C VAL A 85 -6.01 -3.31 0.97
N ARG A 86 -5.52 -4.47 1.36
CA ARG A 86 -4.83 -4.69 2.62
C ARG A 86 -3.36 -4.33 2.45
N THR A 87 -2.80 -3.58 3.39
CA THR A 87 -1.43 -3.08 3.36
C THR A 87 -0.75 -3.31 4.70
N TRP A 88 0.50 -3.73 4.66
CA TRP A 88 1.34 -3.92 5.85
C TRP A 88 2.81 -3.64 5.53
N VAL A 89 3.61 -3.42 6.57
CA VAL A 89 5.07 -3.42 6.43
C VAL A 89 5.54 -4.88 6.40
N ARG A 90 6.11 -5.29 5.26
CA ARG A 90 6.66 -6.64 5.06
C ARG A 90 8.07 -6.74 5.64
N GLU A 91 8.90 -5.75 5.32
CA GLU A 91 10.30 -5.69 5.76
C GLU A 91 10.70 -4.25 6.05
N ARG A 92 11.55 -4.05 7.05
CA ARG A 92 12.14 -2.76 7.36
C ARG A 92 13.64 -2.91 7.61
N ALA A 93 14.43 -2.18 6.82
CA ALA A 93 15.85 -1.96 7.05
C ALA A 93 16.09 -0.49 7.43
N SER A 94 17.35 -0.11 7.66
CA SER A 94 17.70 1.27 8.02
C SER A 94 17.42 2.29 6.92
N ARG A 95 17.54 1.90 5.64
CA ARG A 95 17.41 2.78 4.45
C ARG A 95 16.32 2.33 3.47
N ARG A 96 15.59 1.26 3.79
CA ARG A 96 14.59 0.64 2.91
C ARG A 96 13.40 0.18 3.72
N VAL A 97 12.19 0.42 3.21
CA VAL A 97 10.94 -0.16 3.73
C VAL A 97 10.24 -0.88 2.59
N THR A 98 9.85 -2.12 2.81
CA THR A 98 9.04 -2.89 1.85
C THR A 98 7.63 -3.01 2.40
N PHE A 99 6.64 -2.52 1.64
CA PHE A 99 5.22 -2.72 1.91
C PHE A 99 4.72 -3.92 1.13
N GLY A 100 3.84 -4.71 1.76
CA GLY A 100 3.08 -5.77 1.11
C GLY A 100 1.64 -5.35 0.87
N TYR A 101 1.04 -5.89 -0.19
CA TYR A 101 -0.32 -5.60 -0.61
C TYR A 101 -1.09 -6.87 -0.97
N ALA A 102 -2.35 -6.92 -0.58
CA ALA A 102 -3.33 -7.88 -1.06
C ALA A 102 -4.57 -7.12 -1.54
N VAL A 103 -4.94 -7.31 -2.81
CA VAL A 103 -6.20 -6.81 -3.37
C VAL A 103 -7.19 -7.95 -3.37
N GLU A 104 -8.28 -7.77 -2.66
CA GLU A 104 -9.34 -8.77 -2.50
C GLU A 104 -10.67 -8.14 -2.93
N HIS A 105 -11.56 -8.95 -3.50
CA HIS A 105 -12.96 -8.54 -3.65
C HIS A 105 -13.55 -8.40 -2.23
N ASP A 106 -14.13 -7.25 -1.90
CA ASP A 106 -14.50 -6.90 -0.51
C ASP A 106 -15.60 -7.81 0.04
N GLU A 107 -16.57 -8.17 -0.81
CA GLU A 107 -17.70 -9.01 -0.42
C GLU A 107 -17.38 -10.52 -0.39
N THR A 108 -16.71 -11.05 -1.43
CA THR A 108 -16.45 -12.49 -1.54
C THR A 108 -15.14 -12.93 -0.87
N GLY A 109 -14.23 -11.99 -0.58
CA GLY A 109 -12.89 -12.28 -0.09
C GLY A 109 -11.96 -12.91 -1.13
N GLU A 110 -12.36 -12.99 -2.42
CA GLU A 110 -11.51 -13.57 -3.46
C GLU A 110 -10.23 -12.74 -3.65
N LEU A 111 -9.07 -13.39 -3.62
CA LEU A 111 -7.78 -12.74 -3.84
C LEU A 111 -7.57 -12.43 -5.32
N LEU A 112 -7.60 -11.14 -5.66
CA LEU A 112 -7.51 -10.64 -7.03
C LEU A 112 -6.05 -10.45 -7.45
N ALA A 113 -5.25 -9.80 -6.60
CA ALA A 113 -3.84 -9.60 -6.84
C ALA A 113 -3.06 -9.51 -5.54
N THR A 114 -1.76 -9.78 -5.62
CA THR A 114 -0.82 -9.47 -4.57
C THR A 114 0.30 -8.58 -5.09
N GLY A 115 0.96 -7.83 -4.21
CA GLY A 115 2.08 -7.01 -4.62
C GLY A 115 2.98 -6.58 -3.48
N SER A 116 4.09 -5.96 -3.85
CA SER A 116 4.95 -5.26 -2.90
C SER A 116 5.60 -4.04 -3.55
N SER A 117 5.91 -3.05 -2.73
CA SER A 117 6.72 -1.89 -3.12
C SER A 117 7.85 -1.73 -2.15
N ALA A 118 9.08 -1.62 -2.64
CA ALA A 118 10.22 -1.26 -1.83
C ALA A 118 10.58 0.21 -2.02
N LEU A 119 10.63 0.94 -0.91
CA LEU A 119 10.94 2.35 -0.89
C LEU A 119 12.29 2.61 -0.23
N LEU A 120 13.10 3.42 -0.89
CA LEU A 120 14.37 3.92 -0.39
C LEU A 120 14.14 5.27 0.30
N VAL A 121 14.79 5.45 1.45
CA VAL A 121 14.71 6.71 2.19
C VAL A 121 15.63 7.74 1.55
N MET A 122 15.09 8.92 1.30
CA MET A 122 15.86 10.08 0.84
C MET A 122 15.63 11.26 1.78
N ASP A 123 16.58 12.17 1.84
CA ASP A 123 16.40 13.48 2.47
C ASP A 123 15.78 14.50 1.50
N HIS A 124 15.64 15.74 1.97
CA HIS A 124 15.06 16.83 1.18
C HIS A 124 15.87 17.19 -0.08
N SER A 125 17.15 16.80 -0.14
CA SER A 125 18.07 17.01 -1.26
C SER A 125 18.14 15.82 -2.23
N PHE A 126 17.31 14.79 -2.03
CA PHE A 126 17.32 13.52 -2.76
C PHE A 126 18.58 12.66 -2.52
N ALA A 127 19.33 12.91 -1.44
CA ALA A 127 20.42 12.02 -1.03
C ALA A 127 19.87 10.85 -0.19
N PHE A 128 20.50 9.68 -0.29
CA PHE A 128 20.07 8.50 0.47
C PHE A 128 20.22 8.69 1.98
N GLY A 129 19.11 8.54 2.69
CA GLY A 129 19.01 8.73 4.14
C GLY A 129 18.74 7.44 4.90
N ARG A 130 18.54 7.59 6.21
CA ARG A 130 18.04 6.53 7.10
C ARG A 130 16.66 6.91 7.61
N LEU A 131 15.82 5.93 7.92
CA LEU A 131 14.56 6.18 8.61
C LEU A 131 14.84 6.84 9.97
N PRO A 132 14.17 7.96 10.28
CA PRO A 132 14.18 8.53 11.63
C PRO A 132 13.63 7.51 12.63
N THR A 133 14.17 7.50 13.86
CA THR A 133 13.76 6.55 14.91
C THR A 133 12.25 6.57 15.13
N GLY A 134 11.64 7.76 15.30
CA GLY A 134 10.19 7.87 15.51
C GLY A 134 9.35 7.44 14.30
N VAL A 135 9.89 7.43 13.09
CA VAL A 135 9.20 6.88 11.90
C VAL A 135 9.35 5.36 11.87
N ALA A 136 10.55 4.85 12.16
CA ALA A 136 10.83 3.43 12.20
C ALA A 136 9.98 2.68 13.23
N GLU A 137 9.69 3.32 14.37
CA GLU A 137 8.82 2.77 15.43
C GLU A 137 7.38 2.53 14.98
N ARG A 138 6.87 3.35 14.05
CA ARG A 138 5.52 3.24 13.49
C ARG A 138 5.41 2.22 12.35
N LEU A 139 6.55 1.86 11.75
CA LEU A 139 6.64 0.97 10.60
C LEU A 139 7.14 -0.42 11.02
N GLN A 140 6.46 -1.04 11.98
CA GLN A 140 6.85 -2.37 12.46
C GLN A 140 6.49 -3.44 11.43
N PRO A 141 7.45 -4.27 10.99
CA PRO A 141 7.15 -5.36 10.08
C PRO A 141 6.31 -6.44 10.79
N ILE A 142 5.43 -7.06 10.03
CA ILE A 142 4.65 -8.22 10.47
C ILE A 142 4.88 -9.41 9.53
N PRO A 143 4.64 -10.66 9.99
CA PRO A 143 4.65 -11.81 9.11
C PRO A 143 3.68 -11.63 7.93
N ASP A 144 4.09 -12.08 6.75
CA ASP A 144 3.30 -11.96 5.53
C ASP A 144 1.96 -12.72 5.67
N PRO A 145 0.82 -12.02 5.68
CA PRO A 145 -0.49 -12.62 5.92
C PRO A 145 -1.02 -13.41 4.72
N VAL A 146 -0.45 -13.25 3.53
CA VAL A 146 -0.96 -13.84 2.28
C VAL A 146 0.09 -14.63 1.49
N ARG A 147 1.32 -14.75 2.01
CA ARG A 147 2.47 -15.44 1.40
C ARG A 147 2.69 -14.98 -0.05
N LEU A 148 3.19 -13.75 -0.21
CA LEU A 148 3.52 -13.10 -1.50
C LEU A 148 4.48 -13.92 -2.39
#